data_AF-A0A497IAH0-F1
#
_entry.id   AF-A0A497IAH0-F1
#
_cell.length_a   1.000
_cell.length_b   1.000
_cell.length_c   1.000
_cell.angle_alpha   90.00
_cell.angle_beta   90.00
_cell.angle_gamma   90.00
#
_symmetry.space_group_name_H-M   'P 1'
#
loop_
_entity.id
_entity.type
_entity.pdbx_description
1 polymer ?
#
loop_
_entity_poly.entity_id
_entity_poly.type
_entity_poly.pdbx_seq_one_letter_code
_entity_poly.pdbx_strand_id
1 'polypeptide(L)'
;MGKPALYGVPIFGISVGFFLLSVAVLMLSDVGLSEYGALALQVLRISGLVAFASLLLIGIDFAFLSEWGRAKRRILYKPLKNARVGVGLTAYNDEVAIGEAVKDFKKNVPGLTEVVVIDNNCTDRTAEVASRAGARVVREEKQGYGYACMRALKEARGDVIVLCEGDGTFSAADTKKFLAYMENADMVVGTRTVVEVLDPDSQVDWFINWGNKFIARMLQIRYWGKVRLSDVGCTYRAIRKDALERIMPQLNEGGNAFSPHMIGVALENDFRVIEVPVTFRQRIGESKGVGNRKVKGLMVGFKMLWHIFFK
;
A
#
# COMPACT_ATOMS: atom_id res chain seq x y z
N MET A 1 -14.17 -1.16 7.12
CA MET A 1 -13.57 -0.59 8.35
C MET A 1 -14.57 0.37 8.94
N GLY A 2 -15.11 0.08 10.13
CA GLY A 2 -15.99 1.02 10.83
C GLY A 2 -15.23 2.32 11.07
N LYS A 3 -15.87 3.48 10.86
CA LYS A 3 -15.28 4.79 11.13
C LYS A 3 -15.19 4.94 12.65
N PRO A 4 -14.03 5.08 13.30
CA PRO A 4 -13.91 5.46 14.70
C PRO A 4 -14.81 6.63 15.12
N ALA A 5 -15.08 7.61 14.24
CA ALA A 5 -16.08 8.65 14.54
C ALA A 5 -17.49 8.11 14.79
N LEU A 6 -17.84 6.96 14.23
CA LEU A 6 -19.12 6.28 14.50
C LEU A 6 -19.27 5.91 15.99
N TYR A 7 -18.16 5.71 16.70
CA TYR A 7 -18.14 5.42 18.14
C TYR A 7 -17.71 6.64 18.96
N GLY A 8 -16.78 7.44 18.48
CA GLY A 8 -16.29 8.64 19.17
C GLY A 8 -17.35 9.72 19.33
N VAL A 9 -18.21 9.95 18.32
CA VAL A 9 -19.27 10.97 18.38
C VAL A 9 -20.35 10.63 19.41
N PRO A 10 -20.92 9.41 19.45
CA PRO A 10 -21.86 9.03 20.50
C PRO A 10 -21.25 9.05 21.91
N ILE A 11 -20.03 8.54 22.09
CA ILE A 11 -19.36 8.53 23.41
C ILE A 11 -19.06 9.96 23.89
N PHE A 12 -18.66 10.85 22.97
CA PHE A 12 -18.50 12.27 23.28
C PHE A 12 -19.82 12.91 23.72
N GLY A 13 -20.92 12.67 23.00
CA GLY A 13 -22.23 13.20 23.37
C GLY A 13 -22.70 12.75 24.77
N ILE A 14 -22.56 11.46 25.08
CA ILE A 14 -22.92 10.91 26.40
C ILE A 14 -22.05 11.51 27.51
N SER A 15 -20.74 11.59 27.30
CA SER A 15 -19.81 12.13 28.30
C SER A 15 -20.02 13.62 28.56
N VAL A 16 -20.30 14.42 27.53
CA VAL A 16 -20.67 15.84 27.71
C VAL A 16 -21.98 15.97 28.49
N GLY A 17 -22.96 15.09 28.27
CA GLY A 17 -24.21 15.07 29.04
C GLY A 17 -23.97 14.88 30.55
N PHE A 18 -23.15 13.88 30.93
CA PHE A 18 -22.78 13.66 32.34
C PHE A 18 -21.94 14.79 32.93
N PHE A 19 -21.07 15.39 32.11
CA PHE A 19 -20.27 16.55 32.52
C PHE A 19 -21.17 17.73 32.87
N LEU A 20 -22.10 18.10 31.99
CA LEU A 20 -23.04 19.22 32.20
C LEU A 20 -23.99 18.95 33.37
N LEU A 21 -24.48 17.73 33.53
CA LEU A 21 -25.30 17.35 34.69
C LEU A 21 -24.52 17.50 36.00
N SER A 22 -23.26 17.09 36.03
CA SER A 22 -22.41 17.23 37.21
C SER A 22 -22.14 18.70 37.56
N VAL A 23 -21.91 19.55 36.55
CA VAL A 23 -21.79 21.00 36.75
C VAL A 23 -23.09 21.59 37.32
N ALA A 24 -24.25 21.18 36.80
CA ALA A 24 -25.54 21.67 37.30
C ALA A 24 -25.78 21.27 38.77
N VAL A 25 -25.47 20.03 39.15
CA VAL A 25 -25.57 19.56 40.56
C VAL A 25 -24.63 20.36 41.47
N LEU A 26 -23.42 20.66 41.02
CA LEU A 26 -22.47 21.48 41.79
C LEU A 26 -22.90 22.95 41.92
N MET A 27 -23.50 23.53 40.89
CA MET A 27 -24.02 24.91 40.93
C MET A 27 -25.29 25.04 41.79
N LEU A 28 -26.03 23.96 41.96
CA LEU A 28 -27.25 23.88 42.76
C LEU A 28 -26.98 23.28 44.17
N SER A 29 -25.72 23.20 44.60
CA SER A 29 -25.37 22.67 45.92
C SER A 29 -26.06 23.44 47.05
N ASP A 30 -26.27 24.74 46.85
CA ASP A 30 -26.85 25.67 47.83
C ASP A 30 -28.37 25.53 47.97
N VAL A 31 -29.02 24.78 47.08
CA VAL A 31 -30.48 24.52 47.09
C VAL A 31 -30.82 23.06 47.41
N GLY A 32 -30.00 22.42 48.24
CA GLY A 32 -30.31 21.10 48.83
C GLY A 32 -29.68 19.90 48.11
N LEU A 33 -28.71 20.13 47.22
CA LEU A 33 -27.97 19.06 46.53
C LEU A 33 -26.54 18.85 47.07
N SER A 34 -26.21 19.45 48.22
CA SER A 34 -24.87 19.40 48.82
C SER A 34 -24.39 17.97 49.13
N GLU A 35 -25.30 17.06 49.50
CA GLU A 35 -25.00 15.64 49.77
C GLU A 35 -24.44 14.89 48.54
N TYR A 36 -24.75 15.37 47.32
CA TYR A 36 -24.29 14.78 46.07
C TYR A 36 -22.99 15.40 45.55
N GLY A 37 -22.43 16.42 46.21
CA GLY A 37 -21.28 17.19 45.70
C GLY A 37 -20.03 16.34 45.45
N ALA A 38 -19.72 15.40 46.35
CA ALA A 38 -18.57 14.50 46.20
C ALA A 38 -18.74 13.54 45.00
N LEU A 39 -19.95 13.01 44.82
CA LEU A 39 -20.29 12.16 43.68
C LEU A 39 -20.25 12.98 42.37
N ALA A 40 -20.81 14.18 42.36
CA ALA A 40 -20.79 15.07 41.21
C ALA A 40 -19.36 15.44 40.78
N LEU A 41 -18.44 15.68 41.73
CA LEU A 41 -17.03 15.89 41.42
C LEU A 41 -16.35 14.66 40.79
N GLN A 42 -16.68 13.45 41.23
CA GLN A 42 -16.16 12.22 40.63
C GLN A 42 -16.69 12.02 39.21
N VAL A 43 -18.00 12.19 39.01
CA VAL A 43 -18.63 12.07 37.70
C VAL A 43 -18.08 13.14 36.74
N LEU A 44 -17.88 14.37 37.20
CA LEU A 44 -17.27 15.46 36.42
C LEU A 44 -15.86 15.08 35.91
N ARG A 45 -15.01 14.51 36.78
CA ARG A 45 -13.63 14.11 36.41
C ARG A 45 -13.63 12.98 35.39
N ILE A 46 -14.43 11.94 35.63
CA ILE A 46 -14.49 10.76 34.75
C ILE A 46 -15.08 11.16 33.40
N SER A 47 -16.22 11.86 33.40
CA SER A 47 -16.87 12.32 32.17
C SER A 47 -15.99 13.27 31.37
N GLY A 48 -15.25 14.19 32.02
CA GLY A 48 -14.27 15.05 31.36
C GLY A 48 -13.12 14.28 30.70
N LEU A 49 -12.56 13.25 31.36
CA LEU A 49 -11.52 12.41 30.79
C LEU A 49 -12.02 11.62 29.58
N VAL A 50 -13.24 11.05 29.67
CA VAL A 50 -13.88 10.32 28.57
C VAL A 50 -14.20 11.25 27.40
N ALA A 51 -14.68 12.48 27.66
CA ALA A 51 -14.93 13.48 26.62
C ALA A 51 -13.63 13.86 25.90
N PHE A 52 -12.53 14.08 26.64
CA PHE A 52 -11.22 14.36 26.06
C PHE A 52 -10.69 13.19 25.22
N ALA A 53 -10.75 11.96 25.72
CA ALA A 53 -10.38 10.77 24.96
C ALA A 53 -11.25 10.61 23.70
N SER A 54 -12.53 10.94 23.77
CA SER A 54 -13.45 10.90 22.63
C SER A 54 -13.10 11.96 21.58
N LEU A 55 -12.74 13.18 22.01
CA LEU A 55 -12.23 14.22 21.11
C LEU A 55 -10.92 13.82 20.44
N LEU A 56 -10.02 13.14 21.15
CA LEU A 56 -8.82 12.57 20.53
C LEU A 56 -9.17 11.51 19.48
N LEU A 57 -10.12 10.61 19.76
CA LEU A 57 -10.56 9.61 18.79
C LEU A 57 -11.26 10.22 17.57
N ILE A 58 -12.08 11.26 17.77
CA ILE A 58 -12.70 12.04 16.69
C ILE A 58 -11.60 12.77 15.91
N GLY A 59 -10.65 13.40 16.59
CA GLY A 59 -9.51 14.08 15.97
C GLY A 59 -8.64 13.13 15.14
N ILE A 60 -8.41 11.91 15.64
CA ILE A 60 -7.75 10.84 14.89
C ILE A 60 -8.61 10.41 13.69
N ASP A 61 -9.93 10.26 13.85
CA ASP A 61 -10.79 9.94 12.70
C ASP A 61 -10.73 11.05 11.63
N PHE A 62 -10.81 12.31 12.04
CA PHE A 62 -10.67 13.46 11.16
C PHE A 62 -9.30 13.50 10.48
N ALA A 63 -8.23 13.29 11.23
CA ALA A 63 -6.86 13.36 10.73
C ALA A 63 -6.39 12.10 10.00
N PHE A 64 -7.07 10.95 10.07
CA PHE A 64 -6.57 9.70 9.46
C PHE A 64 -7.59 9.01 8.55
N LEU A 65 -8.88 9.29 8.72
CA LEU A 65 -9.98 8.51 8.12
C LEU A 65 -11.00 9.39 7.39
N SER A 66 -11.09 10.67 7.73
CA SER A 66 -11.97 11.61 7.03
C SER A 66 -11.40 11.99 5.67
N GLU A 67 -12.32 12.27 4.75
CA GLU A 67 -11.98 12.58 3.36
C GLU A 67 -11.68 14.06 3.11
N TRP A 68 -11.50 14.83 4.19
CA TRP A 68 -11.40 16.29 4.18
C TRP A 68 -10.03 16.79 3.68
N GLY A 69 -10.03 17.93 2.98
CA GLY A 69 -8.79 18.58 2.50
C GLY A 69 -8.20 17.99 1.22
N ARG A 70 -8.96 17.20 0.45
CA ARG A 70 -8.49 16.69 -0.86
C ARG A 70 -8.29 17.82 -1.85
N ALA A 71 -7.10 17.90 -2.44
CA ALA A 71 -6.82 18.83 -3.52
C ALA A 71 -7.71 18.49 -4.72
N LYS A 72 -8.64 19.39 -5.07
CA LYS A 72 -9.39 19.28 -6.33
C LYS A 72 -8.41 19.44 -7.49
N ARG A 73 -8.03 18.33 -8.13
CA ARG A 73 -7.17 18.32 -9.31
C ARG A 73 -8.06 18.20 -10.56
N ARG A 74 -7.72 18.90 -11.65
CA ARG A 74 -8.34 18.66 -12.97
C ARG A 74 -8.22 17.18 -13.32
N ILE A 75 -9.11 16.58 -14.09
CA ILE A 75 -8.93 15.17 -14.51
C ILE A 75 -7.73 15.08 -15.46
N LEU A 76 -6.85 14.10 -15.27
CA LEU A 76 -5.83 13.74 -16.25
C LEU A 76 -6.50 12.82 -17.23
N TYR A 77 -6.34 13.12 -18.50
CA TYR A 77 -6.73 12.21 -19.56
C TYR A 77 -5.59 12.18 -20.57
N LYS A 78 -4.88 11.06 -20.60
CA LYS A 78 -3.80 10.79 -21.55
C LYS A 78 -4.13 9.45 -22.22
N PRO A 79 -4.76 9.44 -23.41
CA PRO A 79 -5.25 8.21 -24.02
C PRO A 79 -4.14 7.19 -24.26
N LEU A 80 -4.49 5.91 -24.19
CA LEU A 80 -3.58 4.76 -24.37
C LEU A 80 -3.90 3.96 -25.64
N LYS A 81 -4.18 4.66 -26.74
CA LYS A 81 -4.54 4.02 -28.01
C LYS A 81 -3.40 3.10 -28.49
N ASN A 82 -3.68 1.80 -28.57
CA ASN A 82 -2.72 0.75 -28.96
C ASN A 82 -1.43 0.74 -28.12
N ALA A 83 -1.53 1.10 -26.83
CA ALA A 83 -0.37 1.16 -25.95
C ALA A 83 0.35 -0.19 -25.88
N ARG A 84 1.66 -0.16 -26.11
CA ARG A 84 2.56 -1.31 -25.94
C ARG A 84 2.86 -1.50 -24.46
N VAL A 85 2.75 -2.72 -23.98
CA VAL A 85 2.95 -3.05 -22.57
C VAL A 85 4.21 -3.91 -22.42
N GLY A 86 5.21 -3.37 -21.75
CA GLY A 86 6.41 -4.12 -21.35
C GLY A 86 6.25 -4.64 -19.92
N VAL A 87 6.48 -5.92 -19.68
CA VAL A 87 6.37 -6.52 -18.34
C VAL A 87 7.77 -6.84 -17.82
N GLY A 88 8.10 -6.33 -16.64
CA GLY A 88 9.27 -6.69 -15.86
C GLY A 88 8.89 -7.57 -14.67
N LEU A 89 9.39 -8.81 -14.66
CA LEU A 89 9.22 -9.75 -13.56
C LEU A 89 10.51 -9.84 -12.73
N THR A 90 10.43 -9.71 -11.42
CA THR A 90 11.57 -9.97 -10.52
C THR A 90 11.57 -11.42 -10.06
N ALA A 91 12.73 -12.08 -10.05
CA ALA A 91 12.85 -13.46 -9.57
C ALA A 91 14.08 -13.65 -8.68
N TYR A 92 13.95 -14.44 -7.62
CA TYR A 92 15.06 -14.84 -6.74
C TYR A 92 14.88 -16.28 -6.26
N ASN A 93 15.56 -17.20 -6.94
CA ASN A 93 15.46 -18.64 -6.72
C ASN A 93 14.01 -19.17 -6.80
N ASP A 94 13.35 -18.87 -7.93
CA ASP A 94 11.95 -19.17 -8.23
C ASP A 94 11.81 -20.17 -9.40
N GLU A 95 12.76 -21.11 -9.57
CA GLU A 95 12.80 -22.02 -10.74
C GLU A 95 11.51 -22.84 -10.94
N VAL A 96 10.75 -23.07 -9.87
CA VAL A 96 9.48 -23.82 -9.89
C VAL A 96 8.32 -22.98 -10.43
N ALA A 97 8.32 -21.67 -10.19
CA ALA A 97 7.18 -20.79 -10.45
C ALA A 97 7.38 -19.91 -11.70
N ILE A 98 8.62 -19.48 -11.97
CA ILE A 98 8.90 -18.43 -12.95
C ILE A 98 8.45 -18.78 -14.37
N GLY A 99 8.54 -20.06 -14.75
CA GLY A 99 8.10 -20.53 -16.07
C GLY A 99 6.60 -20.34 -16.30
N GLU A 100 5.78 -20.67 -15.31
CA GLU A 100 4.33 -20.48 -15.38
C GLU A 100 3.94 -19.00 -15.27
N ALA A 101 4.64 -18.22 -14.44
CA ALA A 101 4.44 -16.77 -14.37
C ALA A 101 4.68 -16.11 -15.74
N VAL A 102 5.79 -16.42 -16.41
CA VAL A 102 6.08 -15.89 -17.76
C VAL A 102 4.97 -16.26 -18.75
N LYS A 103 4.50 -17.52 -18.74
CA LYS A 103 3.40 -17.95 -19.62
C LYS A 103 2.09 -17.23 -19.31
N ASP A 104 1.76 -17.01 -18.03
CA ASP A 104 0.57 -16.28 -17.60
C ASP A 104 0.57 -14.85 -18.14
N PHE A 105 1.69 -14.13 -17.97
CA PHE A 105 1.85 -12.77 -18.51
C PHE A 105 1.81 -12.73 -20.03
N LYS A 106 2.46 -13.68 -20.71
CA LYS A 106 2.41 -13.78 -22.19
C LYS A 106 1.00 -14.01 -22.73
N LYS A 107 0.18 -14.75 -21.99
CA LYS A 107 -1.19 -15.08 -22.39
C LYS A 107 -2.18 -13.95 -22.10
N ASN A 108 -2.05 -13.27 -20.96
CA ASN A 108 -3.15 -12.47 -20.41
C ASN A 108 -2.97 -10.95 -20.50
N VAL A 109 -1.77 -10.44 -20.81
CA VAL A 109 -1.52 -8.99 -20.90
C VAL A 109 -1.91 -8.43 -22.28
N PRO A 110 -2.88 -7.50 -22.36
CA PRO A 110 -3.21 -6.82 -23.62
C PRO A 110 -2.07 -5.92 -24.08
N GLY A 111 -1.81 -5.90 -25.39
CA GLY A 111 -0.77 -5.04 -25.97
C GLY A 111 0.67 -5.43 -25.56
N LEU A 112 0.86 -6.63 -25.01
CA LEU A 112 2.17 -7.11 -24.57
C LEU A 112 3.20 -7.06 -25.71
N THR A 113 4.35 -6.44 -25.43
CA THR A 113 5.51 -6.44 -26.33
C THR A 113 6.60 -7.41 -25.89
N GLU A 114 6.85 -7.48 -24.58
CA GLU A 114 7.86 -8.38 -24.02
C GLU A 114 7.57 -8.71 -22.56
N VAL A 115 8.12 -9.84 -22.13
CA VAL A 115 8.34 -10.15 -20.71
C VAL A 115 9.84 -10.20 -20.50
N VAL A 116 10.36 -9.33 -19.64
CA VAL A 116 11.73 -9.36 -19.14
C VAL A 116 11.73 -9.91 -17.72
N VAL A 117 12.54 -10.93 -17.46
CA VAL A 117 12.77 -11.49 -16.13
C VAL A 117 14.11 -11.00 -15.61
N ILE A 118 14.10 -10.41 -14.43
CA ILE A 118 15.30 -10.00 -13.72
C ILE A 118 15.74 -11.14 -12.80
N ASP A 119 16.82 -11.79 -13.21
CA ASP A 119 17.56 -12.75 -12.39
C ASP A 119 18.34 -11.97 -11.32
N ASN A 120 17.80 -11.92 -10.10
CA ASN A 120 18.35 -11.17 -8.96
C ASN A 120 19.49 -11.91 -8.27
N ASN A 121 20.50 -12.30 -9.04
CA ASN A 121 21.62 -13.13 -8.59
C ASN A 121 21.17 -14.50 -8.05
N CYS A 122 20.32 -15.20 -8.80
CA CYS A 122 19.87 -16.55 -8.47
C CYS A 122 21.02 -17.56 -8.53
N THR A 123 20.88 -18.63 -7.75
CA THR A 123 21.82 -19.76 -7.67
C THR A 123 21.22 -21.05 -8.23
N ASP A 124 19.95 -21.02 -8.62
CA ASP A 124 19.21 -22.14 -9.20
C ASP A 124 18.98 -21.95 -10.72
N ARG A 125 18.10 -22.75 -11.32
CA ARG A 125 17.80 -22.69 -12.77
C ARG A 125 16.75 -21.65 -13.14
N THR A 126 16.47 -20.66 -12.28
CA THR A 126 15.46 -19.61 -12.55
C THR A 126 15.65 -18.94 -13.91
N ALA A 127 16.88 -18.51 -14.24
CA ALA A 127 17.20 -17.86 -15.50
C ALA A 127 16.94 -18.78 -16.72
N GLU A 128 17.34 -20.05 -16.60
CA GLU A 128 17.14 -21.04 -17.67
C GLU A 128 15.65 -21.30 -17.91
N VAL A 129 14.87 -21.51 -16.85
CA VAL A 129 13.43 -21.76 -16.92
C VAL A 129 12.70 -20.55 -17.51
N ALA A 130 13.04 -19.34 -17.09
CA ALA A 130 12.47 -18.10 -17.62
C ALA A 130 12.74 -17.93 -19.12
N SER A 131 13.98 -18.18 -19.55
CA SER A 131 14.38 -18.10 -20.97
C SER A 131 13.63 -19.13 -21.82
N ARG A 132 13.51 -20.38 -21.34
CA ARG A 132 12.75 -21.44 -22.01
C ARG A 132 11.25 -21.14 -22.10
N ALA A 133 10.68 -20.42 -21.14
CA ALA A 133 9.30 -19.91 -21.21
C ALA A 133 9.13 -18.73 -22.19
N GLY A 134 10.24 -18.26 -22.78
CA GLY A 134 10.26 -17.22 -23.80
C GLY A 134 10.23 -15.81 -23.23
N ALA A 135 10.79 -15.60 -22.04
CA ALA A 135 11.14 -14.27 -21.53
C ALA A 135 12.57 -13.89 -21.92
N ARG A 136 12.82 -12.58 -22.05
CA ARG A 136 14.19 -12.06 -22.07
C ARG A 136 14.71 -12.06 -20.64
N VAL A 137 15.88 -12.63 -20.40
CA VAL A 137 16.45 -12.67 -19.05
C VAL A 137 17.56 -11.65 -18.93
N VAL A 138 17.55 -10.88 -17.83
CA VAL A 138 18.58 -9.90 -17.51
C VAL A 138 19.09 -10.19 -16.11
N ARG A 139 20.41 -10.33 -15.97
CA ARG A 139 21.05 -10.52 -14.67
C ARG A 139 21.19 -9.19 -13.93
N GLU A 140 20.78 -9.17 -12.66
CA GLU A 140 21.10 -8.13 -11.70
C GLU A 140 22.12 -8.65 -10.69
N GLU A 141 23.31 -8.05 -10.67
CA GLU A 141 24.41 -8.50 -9.82
C GLU A 141 24.22 -8.03 -8.37
N LYS A 142 23.57 -6.87 -8.17
CA LYS A 142 23.29 -6.35 -6.83
C LYS A 142 22.02 -7.00 -6.29
N GLN A 143 22.21 -8.02 -5.45
CA GLN A 143 21.09 -8.71 -4.83
C GLN A 143 20.25 -7.77 -3.95
N GLY A 144 18.96 -7.65 -4.26
CA GLY A 144 18.01 -6.92 -3.43
C GLY A 144 16.68 -6.69 -4.15
N TYR A 145 15.57 -6.71 -3.40
CA TYR A 145 14.23 -6.51 -3.97
C TYR A 145 14.13 -5.21 -4.77
N GLY A 146 14.60 -4.10 -4.18
CA GLY A 146 14.61 -2.80 -4.84
C GLY A 146 15.54 -2.74 -6.05
N TYR A 147 16.72 -3.37 -5.98
CA TYR A 147 17.63 -3.45 -7.13
C TYR A 147 17.00 -4.20 -8.30
N ALA A 148 16.38 -5.36 -8.04
CA ALA A 148 15.66 -6.12 -9.05
C ALA A 148 14.49 -5.31 -9.64
N CYS A 149 13.70 -4.63 -8.80
CA CYS A 149 12.59 -3.78 -9.27
C CYS A 149 13.08 -2.62 -10.15
N MET A 150 14.11 -1.91 -9.71
CA MET A 150 14.70 -0.82 -10.50
C MET A 150 15.28 -1.33 -11.83
N ARG A 151 15.89 -2.51 -11.83
CA ARG A 151 16.39 -3.12 -13.07
C ARG A 151 15.24 -3.49 -14.01
N ALA A 152 14.16 -4.09 -13.48
CA ALA A 152 12.96 -4.42 -14.25
C ALA A 152 12.36 -3.18 -14.92
N LEU A 153 12.22 -2.08 -14.17
CA LEU A 153 11.71 -0.81 -14.68
C LEU A 153 12.59 -0.21 -15.80
N LYS A 154 13.92 -0.32 -15.68
CA LYS A 154 14.87 0.17 -16.71
C LYS A 154 14.83 -0.67 -17.97
N GLU A 155 14.76 -1.99 -17.82
CA GLU A 155 14.93 -2.95 -18.90
C GLU A 155 13.66 -3.13 -19.74
N ALA A 156 12.48 -3.08 -19.13
CA ALA A 156 11.21 -3.29 -19.81
C ALA A 156 10.91 -2.16 -20.83
N ARG A 157 10.40 -2.55 -22.00
CA ARG A 157 10.11 -1.65 -23.13
C ARG A 157 8.64 -1.69 -23.48
N GLY A 158 8.03 -0.50 -23.48
CA GLY A 158 6.63 -0.28 -23.79
C GLY A 158 6.26 1.16 -23.47
N ASP A 159 5.04 1.54 -23.84
CA ASP A 159 4.45 2.83 -23.49
C ASP A 159 3.90 2.79 -22.05
N VAL A 160 3.56 1.59 -21.57
CA VAL A 160 3.28 1.27 -20.17
C VAL A 160 4.21 0.15 -19.71
N ILE A 161 4.83 0.34 -18.55
CA ILE A 161 5.69 -0.67 -17.92
C ILE A 161 4.94 -1.28 -16.74
N VAL A 162 4.80 -2.60 -16.76
CA VAL A 162 4.25 -3.39 -15.66
C VAL A 162 5.39 -4.01 -14.87
N LEU A 163 5.40 -3.81 -13.56
CA LEU A 163 6.33 -4.45 -12.62
C LEU A 163 5.56 -5.50 -11.82
N CYS A 164 6.10 -6.70 -11.67
CA CYS A 164 5.50 -7.75 -10.84
C CYS A 164 6.57 -8.74 -10.33
N GLU A 165 6.22 -9.56 -9.34
CA GLU A 165 7.03 -10.70 -8.90
C GLU A 165 6.74 -11.92 -9.79
N GLY A 166 7.78 -12.73 -10.05
CA GLY A 166 7.72 -13.93 -10.88
C GLY A 166 7.47 -15.23 -10.11
N ASP A 167 6.87 -15.16 -8.92
CA ASP A 167 6.69 -16.28 -7.99
C ASP A 167 5.30 -16.97 -8.07
N GLY A 168 4.49 -16.57 -9.05
CA GLY A 168 3.15 -17.11 -9.30
C GLY A 168 2.04 -16.57 -8.39
N THR A 169 2.35 -15.67 -7.44
CA THR A 169 1.34 -15.13 -6.50
C THR A 169 0.36 -14.16 -7.15
N PHE A 170 0.74 -13.45 -8.21
CA PHE A 170 -0.13 -12.49 -8.89
C PHE A 170 -0.77 -13.08 -10.14
N SER A 171 -2.01 -12.64 -10.44
CA SER A 171 -2.66 -12.94 -11.72
C SER A 171 -2.29 -11.93 -12.80
N ALA A 172 -1.70 -12.39 -13.91
CA ALA A 172 -1.42 -11.50 -15.04
C ALA A 172 -2.68 -10.83 -15.62
N ALA A 173 -3.86 -11.45 -15.46
CA ALA A 173 -5.13 -10.91 -15.92
C ALA A 173 -5.48 -9.55 -15.28
N ASP A 174 -4.99 -9.27 -14.08
CA ASP A 174 -5.21 -7.99 -13.40
C ASP A 174 -4.53 -6.80 -14.10
N THR A 175 -3.59 -7.04 -15.01
CA THR A 175 -3.03 -5.96 -15.85
C THR A 175 -4.14 -5.27 -16.63
N LYS A 176 -5.23 -5.95 -17.00
CA LYS A 176 -6.42 -5.34 -17.62
C LYS A 176 -7.07 -4.29 -16.71
N LYS A 177 -7.16 -4.57 -15.40
CA LYS A 177 -7.66 -3.62 -14.40
C LYS A 177 -6.77 -2.40 -14.35
N PHE A 178 -5.44 -2.60 -14.45
CA PHE A 178 -4.50 -1.48 -14.35
C PHE A 178 -4.62 -0.57 -15.57
N LEU A 179 -4.60 -1.16 -16.77
CA LEU A 179 -4.71 -0.42 -18.03
C LEU A 179 -6.01 0.39 -18.12
N ALA A 180 -7.12 -0.10 -17.54
CA ALA A 180 -8.38 0.63 -17.48
C ALA A 180 -8.31 1.97 -16.73
N TYR A 181 -7.36 2.13 -15.79
CA TYR A 181 -7.17 3.39 -15.04
C TYR A 181 -5.97 4.22 -15.53
N MET A 182 -5.09 3.66 -16.36
CA MET A 182 -3.86 4.32 -16.79
C MET A 182 -4.08 5.54 -17.71
N GLU A 183 -5.27 5.71 -18.30
CA GLU A 183 -5.60 6.96 -19.02
C GLU A 183 -5.78 8.15 -18.05
N ASN A 184 -6.09 7.87 -16.78
CA ASN A 184 -6.31 8.88 -15.74
C ASN A 184 -5.21 8.91 -14.66
N ALA A 185 -4.18 8.09 -14.81
CA ALA A 185 -3.09 7.93 -13.85
C ALA A 185 -1.72 7.96 -14.52
N ASP A 186 -0.72 8.40 -13.77
CA ASP A 186 0.69 8.24 -14.16
C ASP A 186 1.22 6.87 -13.69
N MET A 187 0.69 6.38 -12.56
CA MET A 187 1.00 5.08 -11.97
C MET A 187 -0.26 4.43 -11.38
N VAL A 188 -0.44 3.14 -11.61
CA VAL A 188 -1.46 2.30 -10.96
C VAL A 188 -0.75 1.25 -10.12
N VAL A 189 -1.18 1.07 -8.87
CA VAL A 189 -0.61 0.11 -7.93
C VAL A 189 -1.66 -0.89 -7.47
N GLY A 190 -1.27 -2.16 -7.30
CA GLY A 190 -2.14 -3.19 -6.76
C GLY A 190 -2.33 -3.05 -5.23
N THR A 191 -3.42 -3.58 -4.70
CA THR A 191 -3.61 -3.82 -3.27
C THR A 191 -4.03 -5.25 -2.99
N ARG A 192 -3.40 -5.86 -1.97
CA ARG A 192 -3.71 -7.22 -1.48
C ARG A 192 -4.54 -7.18 -0.20
N THR A 193 -5.26 -6.09 0.06
CA THR A 193 -6.05 -5.94 1.30
C THR A 193 -7.52 -6.31 1.17
N VAL A 194 -7.96 -6.66 -0.04
CA VAL A 194 -9.35 -6.98 -0.41
C VAL A 194 -9.56 -8.49 -0.38
N VAL A 195 -10.17 -8.98 0.70
CA VAL A 195 -10.25 -10.41 1.05
C VAL A 195 -10.92 -11.25 -0.05
N GLU A 196 -11.87 -10.69 -0.78
CA GLU A 196 -12.66 -11.39 -1.81
C GLU A 196 -11.83 -11.84 -3.01
N VAL A 197 -10.62 -11.29 -3.17
CA VAL A 197 -9.68 -11.64 -4.25
C VAL A 197 -8.37 -12.22 -3.70
N LEU A 198 -8.34 -12.58 -2.41
CA LEU A 198 -7.22 -13.28 -1.78
C LEU A 198 -7.53 -14.77 -1.69
N ASP A 199 -6.53 -15.57 -2.04
CA ASP A 199 -6.52 -16.99 -1.76
C ASP A 199 -6.35 -17.21 -0.24
N PRO A 200 -7.15 -18.08 0.41
CA PRO A 200 -7.07 -18.31 1.85
C PRO A 200 -5.68 -18.73 2.34
N ASP A 201 -4.94 -19.47 1.51
CA ASP A 201 -3.59 -19.96 1.80
C ASP A 201 -2.47 -19.00 1.33
N SER A 202 -2.83 -17.75 1.00
CA SER A 202 -1.85 -16.75 0.60
C SER A 202 -0.94 -16.31 1.75
N GLN A 203 0.20 -15.73 1.40
CA GLN A 203 1.22 -15.32 2.38
C GLN A 203 0.87 -14.04 3.16
N VAL A 204 -0.23 -13.36 2.80
CA VAL A 204 -0.65 -12.12 3.45
C VAL A 204 -1.53 -12.48 4.65
N ASP A 205 -0.89 -12.73 5.78
CA ASP A 205 -1.60 -12.90 7.04
C ASP A 205 -2.19 -11.56 7.55
N TRP A 206 -2.97 -11.64 8.62
CA TRP A 206 -3.59 -10.46 9.24
C TRP A 206 -2.56 -9.42 9.71
N PHE A 207 -1.36 -9.86 10.13
CA PHE A 207 -0.31 -9.00 10.66
C PHE A 207 0.38 -8.22 9.55
N ILE A 208 0.69 -8.88 8.43
CA ILE A 208 1.24 -8.26 7.22
C ILE A 208 0.21 -7.28 6.63
N ASN A 209 -1.07 -7.68 6.56
CA ASN A 209 -2.15 -6.81 6.09
C ASN A 209 -2.26 -5.55 6.96
N TRP A 210 -2.24 -5.70 8.29
CA TRP A 210 -2.27 -4.57 9.22
C TRP A 210 -1.03 -3.66 9.07
N GLY A 211 0.16 -4.25 8.96
CA GLY A 211 1.41 -3.51 8.75
C GLY A 211 1.41 -2.71 7.45
N ASN A 212 1.01 -3.32 6.33
CA ASN A 212 0.88 -2.63 5.05
C ASN A 212 -0.11 -1.46 5.12
N LYS A 213 -1.27 -1.66 5.75
CA LYS A 213 -2.24 -0.59 5.98
C LYS A 213 -1.66 0.54 6.83
N PHE A 214 -0.95 0.21 7.91
CA PHE A 214 -0.34 1.20 8.79
C PHE A 214 0.69 2.06 8.05
N ILE A 215 1.62 1.44 7.31
CA ILE A 215 2.62 2.18 6.52
C ILE A 215 1.95 2.99 5.40
N ALA A 216 0.92 2.45 4.74
CA ALA A 216 0.13 3.18 3.74
C ALA A 216 -0.53 4.44 4.33
N ARG A 217 -0.98 4.38 5.59
CA ARG A 217 -1.53 5.56 6.28
C ARG A 217 -0.45 6.58 6.61
N MET A 218 0.73 6.14 7.06
CA MET A 218 1.84 7.07 7.30
C MET A 218 2.25 7.83 6.03
N LEU A 219 2.30 7.13 4.89
CA LEU A 219 2.59 7.76 3.61
C LEU A 219 1.49 8.75 3.19
N GLN A 220 0.22 8.42 3.41
CA GLN A 220 -0.90 9.33 3.16
C GLN A 220 -0.85 10.60 4.02
N ILE A 221 -0.41 10.50 5.28
CA ILE A 221 -0.23 11.67 6.15
C ILE A 221 0.87 12.58 5.61
N ARG A 222 2.01 11.99 5.24
CA ARG A 222 3.15 12.72 4.68
C ARG A 222 2.81 13.44 3.37
N TYR A 223 1.92 12.87 2.57
CA TYR A 223 1.44 13.42 1.30
C TYR A 223 -0.07 13.70 1.35
N TRP A 224 -0.48 14.44 2.39
CA TRP A 224 -1.87 14.74 2.69
C TRP A 224 -2.66 15.19 1.46
N GLY A 225 -3.79 14.53 1.21
CA GLY A 225 -4.71 14.88 0.12
C GLY A 225 -4.22 14.54 -1.31
N LYS A 226 -3.05 13.90 -1.49
CA LYS A 226 -2.52 13.52 -2.81
C LYS A 226 -2.89 12.11 -3.27
N VAL A 227 -3.05 11.14 -2.37
CA VAL A 227 -3.25 9.72 -2.72
C VAL A 227 -4.14 8.99 -1.71
N ARG A 228 -4.70 7.85 -2.13
CA ARG A 228 -5.32 6.86 -1.23
C ARG A 228 -4.64 5.52 -1.40
N LEU A 229 -4.16 4.97 -0.29
CA LEU A 229 -3.43 3.71 -0.27
C LEU A 229 -3.93 2.85 0.89
N SER A 230 -3.98 1.55 0.65
CA SER A 230 -4.26 0.50 1.62
C SER A 230 -3.13 -0.52 1.68
N ASP A 231 -2.29 -0.63 0.64
CA ASP A 231 -1.15 -1.52 0.58
C ASP A 231 0.08 -0.82 0.01
N VAL A 232 1.14 -0.68 0.80
CA VAL A 232 2.44 -0.18 0.31
C VAL A 232 3.36 -1.30 -0.15
N GLY A 233 3.06 -2.57 0.16
CA GLY A 233 3.97 -3.68 -0.09
C GLY A 233 3.72 -4.38 -1.42
N CYS A 234 2.71 -3.98 -2.20
CA CYS A 234 2.37 -4.64 -3.44
C CYS A 234 3.37 -4.26 -4.55
N THR A 235 4.05 -5.25 -5.11
CA THR A 235 4.98 -5.08 -6.23
C THR A 235 4.27 -4.90 -7.56
N TYR A 236 3.04 -5.41 -7.69
CA TYR A 236 2.31 -5.39 -8.93
C TYR A 236 1.84 -3.96 -9.25
N ARG A 237 2.48 -3.33 -10.24
CA ARG A 237 2.24 -1.93 -10.61
C ARG A 237 2.30 -1.75 -12.12
N ALA A 238 1.59 -0.76 -12.63
CA ALA A 238 1.77 -0.22 -13.97
C ALA A 238 2.18 1.24 -13.89
N ILE A 239 3.11 1.67 -14.73
CA ILE A 239 3.56 3.06 -14.81
C ILE A 239 3.72 3.45 -16.28
N ARG A 240 3.32 4.67 -16.66
CA ARG A 240 3.56 5.15 -18.02
C ARG A 240 5.05 5.35 -18.25
N LYS A 241 5.54 5.13 -19.46
CA LYS A 241 6.96 5.30 -19.77
C LYS A 241 7.44 6.74 -19.56
N ASP A 242 6.67 7.73 -19.99
CA ASP A 242 6.96 9.16 -19.79
C ASP A 242 7.02 9.54 -18.30
N ALA A 243 6.14 8.95 -17.48
CA ALA A 243 6.16 9.12 -16.04
C ALA A 243 7.37 8.42 -15.40
N LEU A 244 7.66 7.18 -15.79
CA LEU A 244 8.79 6.42 -15.28
C LEU A 244 10.12 7.14 -15.54
N GLU A 245 10.34 7.68 -16.74
CA GLU A 245 11.57 8.39 -17.10
C GLU A 245 11.85 9.61 -16.19
N ARG A 246 10.79 10.29 -15.73
CA ARG A 246 10.92 11.43 -14.81
C ARG A 246 11.36 11.03 -13.40
N ILE A 247 10.92 9.87 -12.91
CA ILE A 247 11.22 9.41 -11.54
C ILE A 247 12.41 8.46 -11.46
N MET A 248 12.76 7.77 -12.55
CA MET A 248 13.83 6.76 -12.56
C MET A 248 15.16 7.24 -11.96
N PRO A 249 15.63 8.49 -12.19
CA PRO A 249 16.86 9.00 -11.58
C PRO A 249 16.80 9.17 -10.05
N GLN A 250 15.60 9.27 -9.48
CA GLN A 250 15.36 9.49 -8.04
C GLN A 250 15.19 8.16 -7.27
N LEU A 251 15.02 7.04 -7.99
CA LEU A 251 14.90 5.71 -7.40
C LEU A 251 16.30 5.18 -7.02
N ASN A 252 16.55 5.00 -5.72
CA ASN A 252 17.86 4.60 -5.20
C ASN A 252 17.81 3.63 -4.00
N GLU A 253 16.62 3.10 -3.67
CA GLU A 253 16.44 2.16 -2.57
C GLU A 253 16.54 0.71 -3.07
N GLY A 254 17.61 0.01 -2.71
CA GLY A 254 17.88 -1.37 -3.18
C GLY A 254 17.18 -2.48 -2.40
N GLY A 255 16.64 -2.17 -1.21
CA GLY A 255 16.03 -3.14 -0.30
C GLY A 255 14.50 -3.15 -0.33
N ASN A 256 13.90 -3.71 0.72
CA ASN A 256 12.45 -3.87 0.84
C ASN A 256 11.68 -2.54 0.98
N ALA A 257 12.37 -1.45 1.31
CA ALA A 257 11.77 -0.12 1.39
C ALA A 257 11.54 0.53 0.00
N PHE A 258 11.95 -0.13 -1.08
CA PHE A 258 11.75 0.35 -2.45
C PHE A 258 10.30 0.69 -2.75
N SER A 259 9.37 -0.12 -2.24
CA SER A 259 7.96 0.03 -2.51
C SER A 259 7.38 1.37 -2.03
N PRO A 260 7.46 1.73 -0.73
CA PRO A 260 7.08 3.06 -0.28
C PRO A 260 7.98 4.17 -0.85
N HIS A 261 9.28 3.92 -1.10
CA HIS A 261 10.17 4.91 -1.76
C HIS A 261 9.64 5.34 -3.13
N MET A 262 9.33 4.38 -4.01
CA MET A 262 8.84 4.65 -5.35
C MET A 262 7.53 5.44 -5.34
N ILE A 263 6.62 5.12 -4.41
CA ILE A 263 5.37 5.85 -4.26
C ILE A 263 5.65 7.27 -3.74
N GLY A 264 6.52 7.45 -2.74
CA GLY A 264 6.93 8.77 -2.25
C GLY A 264 7.48 9.66 -3.37
N VAL A 265 8.46 9.14 -4.12
CA VAL A 265 9.06 9.83 -5.29
C VAL A 265 7.99 10.19 -6.33
N ALA A 266 7.05 9.29 -6.63
CA ALA A 266 5.96 9.60 -7.55
C ALA A 266 5.09 10.78 -7.04
N LEU A 267 4.76 10.81 -5.75
CA LEU A 267 3.93 11.86 -5.14
C LEU A 267 4.66 13.20 -5.02
N GLU A 268 5.99 13.18 -4.90
CA GLU A 268 6.86 14.36 -4.95
C GLU A 268 6.89 14.97 -6.36
N ASN A 269 6.82 14.14 -7.39
CA ASN A 269 6.72 14.56 -8.79
C ASN A 269 5.27 14.83 -9.24
N ASP A 270 4.35 14.93 -8.26
CA ASP A 270 2.91 15.19 -8.42
C ASP A 270 2.14 14.18 -9.29
N PHE A 271 2.61 12.94 -9.33
CA PHE A 271 1.97 11.88 -10.10
C PHE A 271 0.59 11.55 -9.56
N ARG A 272 -0.27 11.12 -10.47
CA ARG A 272 -1.53 10.48 -10.12
C ARG A 272 -1.32 9.01 -9.91
N VAL A 273 -1.49 8.60 -8.66
CA VAL A 273 -1.39 7.22 -8.24
C VAL A 273 -2.79 6.71 -7.92
N ILE A 274 -3.21 5.64 -8.60
CA ILE A 274 -4.48 4.95 -8.33
C ILE A 274 -4.17 3.56 -7.79
N GLU A 275 -4.83 3.18 -6.70
CA GLU A 275 -4.73 1.84 -6.14
C GLU A 275 -5.92 0.98 -6.60
N VAL A 276 -5.67 -0.26 -7.00
CA VAL A 276 -6.69 -1.19 -7.50
C VAL A 276 -6.56 -2.59 -6.88
N PRO A 277 -7.67 -3.27 -6.53
CA PRO A 277 -7.61 -4.62 -5.99
C PRO A 277 -7.06 -5.64 -6.99
N VAL A 278 -6.10 -6.46 -6.53
CA VAL A 278 -5.49 -7.53 -7.32
C VAL A 278 -5.81 -8.90 -6.74
N THR A 279 -5.89 -9.89 -7.62
CA THR A 279 -5.98 -11.30 -7.25
C THR A 279 -4.63 -11.79 -6.78
N PHE A 280 -4.58 -12.25 -5.52
CA PHE A 280 -3.36 -12.72 -4.86
C PHE A 280 -3.52 -14.17 -4.43
N ARG A 281 -2.75 -15.06 -5.07
CA ARG A 281 -2.80 -16.51 -4.96
C ARG A 281 -1.80 -17.03 -3.93
N GLN A 282 -1.96 -18.29 -3.52
CA GLN A 282 -0.90 -19.01 -2.83
C GLN A 282 0.38 -19.02 -3.68
N ARG A 283 1.53 -18.78 -3.02
CA ARG A 283 2.84 -18.82 -3.69
C ARG A 283 3.17 -20.25 -4.11
N ILE A 284 3.79 -20.39 -5.28
CA ILE A 284 4.39 -21.64 -5.72
C ILE A 284 5.84 -21.67 -5.23
N GLY A 285 6.17 -22.59 -4.32
CA GLY A 285 7.50 -22.69 -3.71
C GLY A 285 7.68 -21.91 -2.39
N GLU A 286 8.92 -21.81 -1.91
CA GLU A 286 9.21 -21.21 -0.61
C GLU A 286 9.29 -19.67 -0.65
N SER A 287 8.77 -18.99 0.39
CA SER A 287 9.00 -17.56 0.59
C SER A 287 10.45 -17.29 1.00
N LYS A 288 11.20 -16.57 0.15
CA LYS A 288 12.51 -15.98 0.52
C LYS A 288 12.38 -14.59 1.18
N GLY A 289 11.16 -14.05 1.24
CA GLY A 289 10.83 -12.73 1.76
C GLY A 289 10.74 -12.64 3.29
N VAL A 290 9.77 -11.87 3.79
CA VAL A 290 9.50 -11.66 5.23
C VAL A 290 8.77 -12.87 5.86
N GLY A 291 8.17 -13.74 5.04
CA GLY A 291 7.30 -14.83 5.45
C GLY A 291 7.89 -15.73 6.55
N ASN A 292 7.13 -15.84 7.65
CA ASN A 292 7.32 -16.62 8.89
C ASN A 292 8.15 -16.02 10.04
N ARG A 293 8.77 -14.84 9.92
CA ARG A 293 9.47 -14.20 11.06
C ARG A 293 8.92 -12.80 11.34
N LYS A 294 7.94 -12.70 12.24
CA LYS A 294 7.29 -11.43 12.66
C LYS A 294 8.29 -10.33 13.03
N VAL A 295 9.42 -10.69 13.66
CA VAL A 295 10.53 -9.78 13.99
C VAL A 295 11.18 -9.17 12.74
N LYS A 296 11.40 -9.97 11.70
CA LYS A 296 11.92 -9.48 10.40
C LYS A 296 10.93 -8.52 9.75
N GLY A 297 9.62 -8.81 9.87
CA GLY A 297 8.56 -7.93 9.39
C GLY A 297 8.53 -6.58 10.10
N LEU A 298 8.66 -6.56 11.43
CA LEU A 298 8.76 -5.33 12.20
C LEU A 298 9.98 -4.50 11.78
N MET A 299 11.16 -5.12 11.65
CA MET A 299 12.36 -4.40 11.19
C MET A 299 12.20 -3.81 9.79
N VAL A 300 11.55 -4.53 8.87
CA VAL A 300 11.23 -3.99 7.54
C VAL A 300 10.25 -2.82 7.65
N GLY A 301 9.21 -2.94 8.48
CA GLY A 301 8.28 -1.85 8.77
C GLY A 301 8.97 -0.60 9.31
N PHE A 302 9.89 -0.75 10.27
CA PHE A 302 10.68 0.38 10.79
C PHE A 302 11.57 1.02 9.72
N LYS A 303 12.21 0.22 8.87
CA LYS A 303 12.99 0.76 7.73
C LYS A 303 12.11 1.56 6.76
N MET A 304 10.90 1.06 6.48
CA MET A 304 9.93 1.77 5.64
C MET A 304 9.50 3.09 6.29
N LEU A 305 9.17 3.10 7.59
CA LEU A 305 8.81 4.33 8.32
C LEU A 305 9.93 5.35 8.31
N TRP A 306 11.16 4.92 8.63
CA TRP A 306 12.32 5.79 8.60
C TRP A 306 12.48 6.43 7.23
N HIS A 307 12.34 5.64 6.18
CA HIS A 307 12.41 6.13 4.81
C HIS A 307 11.33 7.16 4.50
N ILE A 308 10.09 6.97 4.94
CA ILE A 308 8.97 7.90 4.69
C ILE A 308 9.18 9.28 5.35
N PHE A 309 9.78 9.31 6.53
CA PHE A 309 9.89 10.56 7.31
C PHE A 309 11.24 11.28 7.17
N PHE A 310 12.31 10.56 6.82
CA PHE A 310 13.67 11.10 6.86
C PHE A 310 14.42 11.03 5.52
N LYS A 311 13.80 10.51 4.47
CA LYS A 311 14.32 10.57 3.10
C LYS A 311 13.25 11.13 2.17
#